data_AF-X1VTA2-F1
#
_entry.id   AF-X1VTA2-F1
#
_cell.length_a   1.000
_cell.length_b   1.000
_cell.length_c   1.000
_cell.angle_alpha   90.00
_cell.angle_beta   90.00
_cell.angle_gamma   90.00
#
_symmetry.space_group_name_H-M   'P 1'
#
loop_
_entity.id
_entity.type
_entity.pdbx_description
1 polymer ?
#
loop_
_entity_poly.entity_id
_entity_poly.type
_entity_poly.pdbx_seq_one_letter_code
_entity_poly.pdbx_strand_id
1 'polypeptide(L)'
;IVPSSELDSIAVAPPGFINFRLKNNWLTKQVDSILMADDSYGDTDLGQGSRVQIEFVSVNPTGPLHVGHGRGAILGSTLANALAAAGYRVEKEYYINDAGSQVGAFYRSLYARYQQCLGIDAEMPSGGYLGGYMVDLAEEIVAERGEDFLPPRESEKILQLGRLGLEKMIRLIKSDLEL
;
A
#
# COMPACT_ATOMS: atom_id res chain seq x y z
N ILE A 1 -20.38 -48.00 10.10
CA ILE A 1 -19.91 -46.78 9.43
C ILE A 1 -19.42 -47.22 8.06
N VAL A 2 -20.17 -46.92 7.00
CA VAL A 2 -19.69 -47.17 5.63
C VAL A 2 -18.64 -46.10 5.36
N PRO A 3 -17.42 -46.45 4.89
CA PRO A 3 -16.42 -45.44 4.56
C PRO A 3 -16.99 -44.47 3.54
N SER A 4 -16.65 -43.20 3.66
CA SER A 4 -17.02 -42.19 2.68
C SER A 4 -16.42 -42.56 1.31
N SER A 5 -17.04 -42.09 0.23
CA SER A 5 -16.77 -42.60 -1.13
C SER A 5 -15.33 -42.38 -1.60
N GLU A 6 -14.62 -41.47 -0.93
CA GLU A 6 -13.29 -40.94 -1.24
C GLU A 6 -12.17 -41.78 -0.61
N LEU A 7 -12.48 -42.60 0.39
CA LEU A 7 -11.49 -43.39 1.15
C LEU A 7 -11.24 -44.76 0.53
N ASP A 8 -9.96 -45.07 0.30
CA ASP A 8 -9.45 -46.36 -0.16
C ASP A 8 -9.26 -47.32 1.01
N SER A 9 -8.59 -46.86 2.06
CA SER A 9 -8.37 -47.65 3.28
C SER A 9 -8.16 -46.79 4.51
N ILE A 10 -8.41 -47.40 5.67
CA ILE A 10 -8.16 -46.83 7.00
C ILE A 10 -7.29 -47.84 7.75
N ALA A 11 -6.16 -47.41 8.30
CA ALA A 11 -5.21 -48.28 8.99
C ALA A 11 -4.83 -47.71 10.35
N VAL A 12 -4.85 -48.56 11.38
CA VAL A 12 -4.33 -48.20 12.71
C VAL A 12 -2.82 -48.47 12.71
N ALA A 13 -2.03 -47.47 13.10
CA ALA A 13 -0.58 -47.59 13.25
C ALA A 13 -0.17 -47.36 14.71
N PRO A 14 0.77 -48.15 15.25
CA PRO A 14 1.28 -47.94 16.61
C PRO A 14 1.83 -46.51 16.81
N PRO A 15 1.70 -45.92 18.01
CA PRO A 15 1.04 -46.43 19.20
C PRO A 15 -0.47 -46.09 19.29
N GLY A 16 -1.08 -45.60 18.21
CA GLY A 16 -2.49 -45.18 18.20
C GLY A 16 -2.90 -44.22 17.09
N PHE A 17 -2.10 -44.08 16.03
CA PHE A 17 -2.45 -43.27 14.87
C PHE A 17 -3.52 -43.96 14.03
N ILE A 18 -4.39 -43.17 13.40
CA ILE A 18 -5.34 -43.64 12.39
C ILE A 18 -4.98 -42.97 11.08
N ASN A 19 -4.47 -43.75 10.14
CA ASN A 19 -4.08 -43.29 8.82
C ASN A 19 -5.22 -43.50 7.84
N PHE A 20 -5.52 -42.48 7.04
CA PHE A 20 -6.51 -42.51 5.98
C PHE A 20 -5.80 -42.47 4.63
N ARG A 21 -6.18 -43.38 3.73
CA ARG A 21 -5.72 -43.38 2.35
C ARG A 21 -6.89 -42.98 1.44
N LEU A 22 -6.66 -41.99 0.60
CA LEU A 22 -7.63 -41.55 -0.41
C LEU A 22 -7.55 -42.46 -1.65
N LYS A 23 -8.67 -42.68 -2.33
CA LYS A 23 -8.69 -43.39 -3.61
C LYS A 23 -8.02 -42.56 -4.69
N ASN A 24 -7.12 -43.18 -5.46
CA ASN A 24 -6.45 -42.52 -6.57
C ASN A 24 -7.43 -41.94 -7.60
N ASN A 25 -8.48 -42.69 -7.95
CA ASN A 25 -9.47 -42.23 -8.92
C ASN A 25 -10.29 -41.03 -8.43
N TRP A 26 -10.51 -40.90 -7.12
CA TRP A 26 -11.15 -39.74 -6.51
C TRP A 26 -10.21 -38.53 -6.55
N LEU A 27 -8.94 -38.74 -6.20
CA LEU A 27 -7.91 -37.69 -6.21
C LEU A 27 -7.70 -37.12 -7.62
N THR A 28 -7.59 -37.99 -8.64
CA THR A 28 -7.43 -37.53 -10.03
C THR A 28 -8.64 -36.76 -10.54
N LYS A 29 -9.85 -37.11 -10.11
CA LYS A 29 -11.07 -36.37 -10.45
C LYS A 29 -11.12 -34.95 -9.86
N GLN A 30 -10.33 -34.66 -8.82
CA GLN A 30 -10.26 -33.29 -8.29
C GLN A 30 -9.64 -32.32 -9.31
N VAL A 31 -8.81 -32.81 -10.25
CA VAL A 31 -8.29 -31.98 -11.35
C VAL A 31 -9.41 -31.45 -12.22
N ASP A 32 -10.42 -32.28 -12.53
CA ASP A 32 -11.59 -31.84 -13.30
C ASP A 32 -12.36 -30.75 -12.53
N SER A 33 -12.52 -30.91 -11.21
CA SER A 33 -13.16 -29.91 -10.35
C SER A 33 -12.37 -28.59 -10.28
N ILE A 34 -11.04 -28.64 -10.23
CA ILE A 34 -10.16 -27.46 -10.30
C ILE A 34 -10.35 -26.74 -11.63
N LEU A 35 -10.29 -27.47 -12.75
CA LEU A 35 -10.45 -26.91 -14.08
C LEU A 35 -11.85 -26.34 -14.32
N MET A 36 -12.89 -26.94 -13.72
CA MET A 36 -14.26 -26.40 -13.79
C MET A 36 -14.45 -25.14 -12.96
N ALA A 37 -13.76 -25.00 -11.83
CA ALA A 37 -13.80 -23.81 -10.98
C ALA A 37 -12.95 -22.65 -11.53
N ASP A 38 -11.92 -22.95 -12.31
CA ASP A 38 -11.07 -21.96 -12.99
C ASP A 38 -10.48 -20.95 -12.00
N ASP A 39 -10.58 -19.64 -12.27
CA ASP A 39 -10.10 -18.56 -11.40
C ASP A 39 -10.75 -18.54 -10.00
N SER A 40 -11.90 -19.20 -9.81
CA SER A 40 -12.58 -19.28 -8.51
C SER A 40 -12.15 -20.48 -7.65
N TYR A 41 -11.22 -21.30 -8.14
CA TYR A 41 -10.73 -22.43 -7.36
C TYR A 41 -10.00 -21.94 -6.09
N GLY A 42 -10.54 -22.33 -4.93
CA GLY A 42 -10.03 -21.92 -3.62
C GLY A 42 -10.82 -20.79 -2.97
N ASP A 43 -11.74 -20.15 -3.70
CA ASP A 43 -12.69 -19.23 -3.12
C ASP A 43 -13.63 -19.98 -2.16
N THR A 44 -13.99 -19.30 -1.07
CA THR A 44 -14.93 -19.81 -0.07
C THR A 44 -15.93 -18.72 0.28
N ASP A 45 -17.10 -19.10 0.79
CA ASP A 45 -18.10 -18.14 1.26
C ASP A 45 -18.16 -18.12 2.80
N LEU A 46 -17.00 -18.05 3.45
CA LEU A 46 -16.91 -17.98 4.92
C LEU A 46 -17.40 -16.62 5.44
N GLY A 47 -17.13 -15.55 4.70
CA GLY A 47 -17.47 -14.18 5.05
C GLY A 47 -18.96 -13.87 4.94
N GLN A 48 -19.72 -14.60 4.11
CA GLN A 48 -21.17 -14.42 3.95
C GLN A 48 -21.55 -12.94 3.66
N GLY A 49 -20.70 -12.23 2.90
CA GLY A 49 -20.88 -10.82 2.58
C GLY A 49 -20.62 -9.83 3.73
N SER A 50 -20.06 -10.28 4.86
CA SER A 50 -19.66 -9.43 5.98
C SER A 50 -18.65 -8.37 5.53
N ARG A 51 -18.77 -7.16 6.05
CA ARG A 51 -17.88 -6.04 5.70
C ARG A 51 -16.64 -6.03 6.56
N VAL A 52 -15.48 -5.80 5.93
CA VAL A 52 -14.20 -5.60 6.61
C VAL A 52 -13.48 -4.42 5.97
N GLN A 53 -12.97 -3.52 6.80
CA GLN A 53 -12.09 -2.43 6.37
C GLN A 53 -10.64 -2.81 6.72
N ILE A 54 -9.73 -2.64 5.77
CA ILE A 54 -8.30 -2.83 5.96
C ILE A 54 -7.60 -1.52 5.63
N GLU A 55 -7.03 -0.89 6.65
CA GLU A 55 -6.12 0.24 6.49
C GLU A 55 -4.68 -0.27 6.38
N PHE A 56 -3.95 0.17 5.36
CA PHE A 56 -2.53 -0.19 5.19
C PHE A 56 -1.74 0.86 4.40
N VAL A 57 -0.41 0.75 4.47
CA VAL A 57 0.58 1.73 3.99
C VAL A 57 0.57 3.01 4.83
N SER A 58 -0.49 3.84 4.76
CA SER A 58 -0.72 5.05 5.57
C SER A 58 0.53 5.86 5.92
N VAL A 59 1.45 6.04 4.96
CA VAL A 59 2.68 6.78 5.19
C VAL A 59 2.41 8.27 5.14
N ASN A 60 3.20 9.05 5.88
CA ASN A 60 3.13 10.51 5.79
C ASN A 60 3.49 10.94 4.37
N PRO A 61 2.72 11.84 3.73
CA PRO A 61 2.91 12.28 2.35
C PRO A 61 4.08 13.26 2.18
N THR A 62 5.11 13.16 3.01
CA THR A 62 6.25 14.07 3.05
C THR A 62 7.47 13.53 2.30
N GLY A 63 7.30 12.45 1.54
CA GLY A 63 8.33 11.87 0.68
C GLY A 63 7.81 10.66 -0.11
N PRO A 64 8.59 10.15 -1.07
CA PRO A 64 8.22 8.99 -1.87
C PRO A 64 8.16 7.69 -1.04
N LEU A 65 7.47 6.68 -1.56
CA LEU A 65 7.54 5.35 -0.98
C LEU A 65 8.96 4.78 -1.12
N HIS A 66 9.38 4.01 -0.11
CA HIS A 66 10.65 3.31 -0.13
C HIS A 66 10.44 1.83 0.19
N VAL A 67 11.46 0.99 -0.02
CA VAL A 67 11.39 -0.47 0.19
C VAL A 67 10.83 -0.88 1.55
N GLY A 68 11.08 -0.10 2.61
CA GLY A 68 10.50 -0.34 3.94
C GLY A 68 8.96 -0.30 3.99
N HIS A 69 8.30 0.47 3.12
CA HIS A 69 6.85 0.55 3.02
C HIS A 69 6.26 -0.63 2.24
N GLY A 70 7.04 -1.22 1.33
CA GLY A 70 6.61 -2.32 0.48
C GLY A 70 6.10 -3.53 1.26
N ARG A 71 6.70 -3.84 2.42
CA ARG A 71 6.22 -4.92 3.29
C ARG A 71 4.78 -4.69 3.76
N GLY A 72 4.47 -3.48 4.22
CA GLY A 72 3.12 -3.14 4.67
C GLY A 72 2.10 -3.15 3.53
N ALA A 73 2.50 -2.62 2.36
CA ALA A 73 1.71 -2.64 1.13
C ALA A 73 1.33 -4.07 0.71
N ILE A 74 2.33 -4.96 0.62
CA ILE A 74 2.14 -6.36 0.19
C ILE A 74 1.27 -7.12 1.19
N LEU A 75 1.52 -6.98 2.49
CA LEU A 75 0.75 -7.68 3.51
C LEU A 75 -0.72 -7.24 3.51
N GLY A 76 -0.99 -5.93 3.48
CA GLY A 76 -2.36 -5.41 3.45
C GLY A 76 -3.11 -5.81 2.17
N SER A 77 -2.46 -5.71 1.02
CA SER A 77 -3.04 -6.11 -0.27
C SER A 77 -3.34 -7.62 -0.32
N THR A 78 -2.40 -8.45 0.12
CA THR A 78 -2.57 -9.92 0.15
C THR A 78 -3.70 -10.33 1.10
N LEU A 79 -3.77 -9.74 2.29
CA LEU A 79 -4.83 -10.00 3.24
C LEU A 79 -6.20 -9.61 2.67
N ALA A 80 -6.28 -8.43 2.03
CA ALA A 80 -7.51 -7.97 1.42
C ALA A 80 -7.99 -8.89 0.29
N ASN A 81 -7.08 -9.38 -0.55
CA ASN A 81 -7.41 -10.31 -1.62
C ASN A 81 -7.85 -11.68 -1.06
N ALA A 82 -7.18 -12.18 -0.01
CA ALA A 82 -7.56 -13.43 0.65
C ALA A 82 -8.94 -13.34 1.32
N LEU A 83 -9.27 -12.21 1.96
CA LEU A 83 -10.60 -12.00 2.53
C LEU A 83 -11.68 -11.86 1.45
N ALA A 84 -11.38 -11.20 0.33
CA ALA A 84 -12.32 -11.13 -0.79
C ALA A 84 -12.61 -12.53 -1.37
N ALA A 85 -11.57 -13.35 -1.58
CA ALA A 85 -11.69 -14.76 -1.98
C ALA A 85 -12.46 -15.61 -0.94
N ALA A 86 -12.44 -15.20 0.34
CA ALA A 86 -13.21 -15.84 1.41
C ALA A 86 -14.65 -15.29 1.58
N GLY A 87 -15.15 -14.48 0.63
CA GLY A 87 -16.55 -14.01 0.60
C GLY A 87 -16.84 -12.78 1.45
N TYR A 88 -15.81 -12.03 1.87
CA TYR A 88 -15.98 -10.76 2.57
C TYR A 88 -16.12 -9.58 1.60
N ARG A 89 -16.87 -8.55 2.01
CA ARG A 89 -16.89 -7.24 1.34
C ARG A 89 -15.77 -6.38 1.90
N VAL A 90 -14.64 -6.36 1.21
CA VAL A 90 -13.42 -5.68 1.67
C VAL A 90 -13.36 -4.24 1.18
N GLU A 91 -13.16 -3.31 2.11
CA GLU A 91 -12.83 -1.92 1.86
C GLU A 91 -11.35 -1.69 2.19
N LYS A 92 -10.59 -1.13 1.23
CA LYS A 92 -9.17 -0.81 1.39
C LYS A 92 -9.05 0.68 1.68
N GLU A 93 -8.40 1.07 2.78
CA GLU A 93 -8.23 2.46 3.17
C GLU A 93 -6.74 2.84 3.28
N TYR A 94 -6.45 4.09 2.93
CA TYR A 94 -5.16 4.74 3.14
C TYR A 94 -5.40 6.01 3.96
N TYR A 95 -4.81 6.08 5.16
CA TYR A 95 -4.90 7.27 5.99
C TYR A 95 -3.81 8.28 5.59
N ILE A 96 -4.24 9.48 5.17
CA ILE A 96 -3.34 10.58 4.81
C ILE A 96 -3.19 11.51 6.01
N ASN A 97 -1.99 11.59 6.56
CA ASN A 97 -1.65 12.56 7.58
C ASN A 97 -1.09 13.85 6.94
N ASP A 98 -1.97 14.78 6.60
CA ASP A 98 -1.65 16.05 5.93
C ASP A 98 -1.48 17.23 6.90
N ALA A 99 -1.37 16.95 8.20
CA ALA A 99 -1.24 17.96 9.25
C ALA A 99 -0.06 17.69 10.21
N GLY A 100 0.29 18.72 10.98
CA GLY A 100 1.26 18.62 12.08
C GLY A 100 2.68 19.02 11.72
N SER A 101 3.61 18.76 12.65
CA SER A 101 4.98 19.25 12.59
C SER A 101 5.79 18.71 11.41
N GLN A 102 5.54 17.45 11.02
CA GLN A 102 6.22 16.82 9.88
C GLN A 102 5.84 17.49 8.55
N VAL A 103 4.57 17.81 8.34
CA VAL A 103 4.11 18.54 7.15
C VAL A 103 4.66 19.96 7.14
N GLY A 104 4.67 20.62 8.31
CA GLY A 104 5.29 21.94 8.43
C GLY A 104 6.81 21.94 8.14
N ALA A 105 7.52 20.89 8.54
CA ALA A 105 8.93 20.72 8.21
C ALA A 105 9.14 20.49 6.70
N PHE A 106 8.27 19.70 6.07
CA PHE A 106 8.27 19.47 4.63
C PHE A 106 8.06 20.79 3.85
N TYR A 107 7.09 21.62 4.24
CA TYR A 107 6.85 22.91 3.59
C TYR A 107 8.05 23.84 3.63
N ARG A 108 8.70 23.95 4.81
CA ARG A 108 9.89 24.80 4.97
C ARG A 108 11.07 24.26 4.18
N SER A 109 11.26 22.94 4.15
CA SER A 109 12.32 22.31 3.35
C SER A 109 12.10 22.52 1.85
N LEU A 110 10.86 22.38 1.38
CA LEU A 110 10.53 22.60 -0.03
C LEU A 110 10.75 24.06 -0.42
N TYR A 111 10.37 25.01 0.44
CA TYR A 111 10.58 26.43 0.19
C TYR A 111 12.06 26.80 0.08
N ALA A 112 12.90 26.28 0.98
CA ALA A 112 14.35 26.49 0.89
C ALA A 112 14.94 25.91 -0.40
N ARG A 113 14.53 24.70 -0.82
CA ARG A 113 14.97 24.10 -2.09
C ARG A 113 14.48 24.88 -3.31
N TYR A 114 13.25 25.36 -3.28
CA TYR A 114 12.67 26.19 -4.34
C TYR A 114 13.46 27.50 -4.52
N GLN A 115 13.83 28.19 -3.43
CA GLN A 115 14.68 29.36 -3.48
C GLN A 115 16.07 29.04 -4.06
N GLN A 116 16.69 27.94 -3.62
CA GLN A 116 17.99 27.49 -4.14
C GLN A 116 17.93 27.18 -5.65
N CYS A 117 16.86 26.57 -6.14
CA CYS A 117 16.66 26.28 -7.58
C CYS A 117 16.54 27.57 -8.42
N LEU A 118 16.09 28.66 -7.82
CA LEU A 118 16.04 30.00 -8.43
C LEU A 118 17.35 30.78 -8.26
N GLY A 119 18.40 30.16 -7.70
CA GLY A 119 19.70 30.81 -7.45
C GLY A 119 19.72 31.75 -6.24
N ILE A 120 18.72 31.68 -5.37
CA ILE A 120 18.66 32.46 -4.12
C ILE A 120 19.30 31.64 -3.00
N ASP A 121 20.26 32.24 -2.28
CA ASP A 121 20.87 31.62 -1.11
C ASP A 121 19.82 31.47 0.00
N ALA A 122 19.61 30.23 0.45
CA ALA A 122 18.62 29.88 1.45
C ALA A 122 19.13 28.73 2.31
N GLU A 123 19.09 28.89 3.62
CA GLU A 123 19.54 27.87 4.57
C GLU A 123 18.48 26.77 4.74
N MET A 124 18.91 25.51 4.77
CA MET A 124 18.00 24.39 5.04
C MET A 124 17.55 24.40 6.50
N PRO A 125 16.25 24.24 6.79
CA PRO A 125 15.77 24.25 8.17
C PRO A 125 16.30 23.06 8.97
N SER A 126 16.60 23.29 10.26
CA SER A 126 16.98 22.22 11.19
C SER A 126 15.87 21.17 11.31
N GLY A 127 16.24 19.89 11.17
CA GLY A 127 15.28 18.78 11.13
C GLY A 127 14.43 18.73 9.85
N GLY A 128 14.82 19.47 8.81
CA GLY A 128 14.17 19.46 7.51
C GLY A 128 14.42 18.18 6.70
N TYR A 129 13.66 18.03 5.63
CA TYR A 129 13.84 16.96 4.65
C TYR A 129 14.96 17.31 3.68
N LEU A 130 15.96 16.44 3.60
CA LEU A 130 17.20 16.67 2.84
C LEU A 130 17.36 15.76 1.62
N GLY A 131 16.41 14.84 1.38
CA GLY A 131 16.49 13.88 0.28
C GLY A 131 16.45 14.56 -1.10
N GLY A 132 17.06 13.90 -2.10
CA GLY A 132 17.12 14.39 -3.48
C GLY A 132 15.74 14.72 -4.08
N TYR A 133 14.71 13.94 -3.72
CA TYR A 133 13.33 14.18 -4.14
C TYR A 133 12.80 15.59 -3.80
N MET A 134 13.35 16.26 -2.78
CA MET A 134 12.98 17.65 -2.45
C MET A 134 13.53 18.64 -3.47
N VAL A 135 14.70 18.35 -4.04
CA VAL A 135 15.29 19.13 -5.14
C VAL A 135 14.49 18.87 -6.41
N ASP A 136 14.25 17.60 -6.75
CA ASP A 136 13.46 17.22 -7.93
C ASP A 136 12.07 17.88 -7.92
N LEU A 137 11.38 17.83 -6.76
CA LEU A 137 10.08 18.47 -6.58
C LEU A 137 10.15 20.01 -6.68
N ALA A 138 11.23 20.62 -6.18
CA ALA A 138 11.43 22.06 -6.28
C ALA A 138 11.68 22.49 -7.74
N GLU A 139 12.52 21.76 -8.47
CA GLU A 139 12.79 21.99 -9.89
C GLU A 139 11.53 21.85 -10.74
N GLU A 140 10.72 20.81 -10.48
CA GLU A 140 9.43 20.61 -11.13
C GLU A 140 8.50 21.83 -10.92
N ILE A 141 8.40 22.31 -9.67
CA ILE A 141 7.54 23.47 -9.37
C ILE A 141 8.10 24.76 -9.97
N VAL A 142 9.42 24.96 -9.99
CA VAL A 142 10.05 26.12 -10.67
C VAL A 142 9.75 26.09 -12.17
N ALA A 143 9.82 24.92 -12.81
CA ALA A 143 9.49 24.79 -14.22
C ALA A 143 8.01 25.13 -14.52
N GLU A 144 7.10 24.80 -13.61
CA GLU A 144 5.66 25.07 -13.76
C GLU A 144 5.24 26.49 -13.36
N ARG A 145 5.89 27.08 -12.35
CA ARG A 145 5.42 28.27 -11.64
C ARG A 145 6.43 29.42 -11.57
N GLY A 146 7.63 29.23 -12.12
CA GLY A 146 8.68 30.24 -12.13
C GLY A 146 8.96 30.76 -10.72
N GLU A 147 8.82 32.08 -10.52
CA GLU A 147 9.09 32.82 -9.29
C GLU A 147 7.82 33.13 -8.46
N ASP A 148 6.67 32.51 -8.78
CA ASP A 148 5.36 32.78 -8.18
C ASP A 148 5.33 32.80 -6.65
N PHE A 149 6.23 32.05 -6.00
CA PHE A 149 6.25 31.88 -4.55
C PHE A 149 7.30 32.73 -3.82
N LEU A 150 7.93 33.70 -4.47
CA LEU A 150 8.86 34.62 -3.79
C LEU A 150 8.15 35.65 -2.87
N PRO A 151 8.89 36.31 -1.94
CA PRO A 151 8.37 37.31 -0.98
C PRO A 151 7.59 38.46 -1.66
N PRO A 152 6.78 39.27 -0.92
CA PRO A 152 7.00 39.72 0.47
C PRO A 152 6.26 38.96 1.59
N ARG A 153 5.34 38.03 1.29
CA ARG A 153 4.55 37.31 2.31
C ARG A 153 5.02 35.87 2.50
N GLU A 154 6.23 35.71 3.01
CA GLU A 154 6.91 34.42 3.11
C GLU A 154 6.06 33.31 3.75
N SER A 155 5.44 33.54 4.90
CA SER A 155 4.59 32.51 5.56
C SER A 155 3.41 32.06 4.69
N GLU A 156 2.82 32.97 3.91
CA GLU A 156 1.74 32.65 2.98
C GLU A 156 2.27 31.82 1.80
N LYS A 157 3.45 32.19 1.28
CA LYS A 157 4.11 31.49 0.18
C LYS A 157 4.58 30.09 0.55
N ILE A 158 5.15 29.90 1.75
CA ILE A 158 5.51 28.59 2.29
C ILE A 158 4.29 27.68 2.33
N LEU A 159 3.14 28.19 2.78
CA LEU A 159 1.92 27.40 2.85
C LEU A 159 1.38 27.04 1.45
N GLN A 160 1.37 27.99 0.52
CA GLN A 160 0.88 27.77 -0.85
C GLN A 160 1.76 26.76 -1.61
N LEU A 161 3.08 26.99 -1.61
CA LEU A 161 4.06 26.08 -2.21
C LEU A 161 4.01 24.70 -1.55
N GLY A 162 3.96 24.68 -0.21
CA GLY A 162 3.89 23.47 0.57
C GLY A 162 2.69 22.59 0.23
N ARG A 163 1.50 23.18 0.13
CA ARG A 163 0.27 22.47 -0.29
C ARG A 163 0.41 21.88 -1.68
N LEU A 164 0.92 22.65 -2.64
CA LEU A 164 1.17 22.16 -4.00
C LEU A 164 2.15 20.98 -4.00
N GLY A 165 3.24 21.08 -3.23
CA GLY A 165 4.20 20.00 -3.06
C GLY A 165 3.58 18.74 -2.43
N LEU A 166 2.74 18.92 -1.41
CA LEU A 166 2.03 17.81 -0.74
C LEU A 166 1.08 17.09 -1.70
N GLU A 167 0.32 17.85 -2.49
CA GLU A 167 -0.58 17.32 -3.53
C GLU A 167 0.18 16.53 -4.60
N LYS A 168 1.39 16.98 -5.00
CA LYS A 168 2.27 16.24 -5.90
C LYS A 168 2.78 14.94 -5.25
N MET A 169 3.21 14.98 -3.99
CA MET A 169 3.64 13.78 -3.25
C MET A 169 2.51 12.75 -3.09
N ILE A 170 1.29 13.18 -2.75
CA ILE A 170 0.14 12.28 -2.65
C ILE A 170 -0.15 11.62 -4.00
N ARG A 171 -0.05 12.38 -5.11
CA ARG A 171 -0.21 11.82 -6.46
C ARG A 171 0.88 10.79 -6.80
N LEU A 172 2.13 11.07 -6.45
CA LEU A 172 3.24 10.12 -6.63
C LEU A 172 2.98 8.82 -5.87
N ILE A 173 2.64 8.91 -4.58
CA ILE A 173 2.34 7.75 -3.73
C ILE A 173 1.17 6.93 -4.31
N LYS A 174 0.12 7.60 -4.82
CA LYS A 174 -0.99 6.89 -5.47
C LYS A 174 -0.53 6.14 -6.71
N SER A 175 0.26 6.79 -7.58
CA SER A 175 0.80 6.14 -8.78
C SER A 175 1.70 4.95 -8.44
N ASP A 176 2.49 5.03 -7.37
CA ASP A 176 3.36 3.94 -6.92
C ASP A 176 2.55 2.73 -6.40
N LEU A 177 1.33 2.94 -5.90
CA LEU A 177 0.45 1.89 -5.36
C LEU A 177 -0.55 1.32 -6.39
N GLU A 178 -0.74 2.00 -7.52
CA GLU A 178 -1.58 1.53 -8.63
C GLU A 178 -0.85 0.54 -9.56
N LEU A 179 0.49 0.51 -9.52
CA LEU A 179 1.37 -0.43 -10.23
C LEU A 179 1.47 -1.78 -9.51
#